data_AF-A0A497B7S5-F1
#
_entry.id   AF-A0A497B7S5-F1
#
_cell.length_a   1.000
_cell.length_b   1.000
_cell.length_c   1.000
_cell.angle_alpha   90.00
_cell.angle_beta   90.00
_cell.angle_gamma   90.00
#
_symmetry.space_group_name_H-M   'P 1'
#
loop_
_entity.id
_entity.type
_entity.pdbx_description
1 polymer ?
#
loop_
_entity_poly.entity_id
_entity_poly.type
_entity_poly.pdbx_seq_one_letter_code
_entity_poly.pdbx_strand_id
1 'polypeptide(L)'
;MIGRESNPTQDILAVLLASGRTSALIIAGKGIKPGRYDAISATDIAPTLAALMGIPIPTKAQGHILFPILRLPEDRKAEKAIALARQRVNLADFYLVNLRGKGLKEGVKGDAIIAQSSFETGNYKEAFELAHLAIKEADQAMAKARERAIEAGQWHRLPLVLIIALLPLIIALIQRRPLTAILFLGGILSVTLNAYLFRQECSAPSYNTLYQVLSTWGTIRRTLIALFVPALLPFLWLLVEGERDLVEVAEALAGYALFVVYLTALPALFCLWRIGFTVTWPLPPLSLYSVQFLSLWQVILTGLAALPLPFLGMLLFGILKVSARLGVSILIL
;
A
#
# COMPACT_ATOMS: atom_id res chain seq x y z
N MET A 1 2.32 58.35 19.93
CA MET A 1 2.14 56.89 19.85
C MET A 1 2.30 56.49 18.39
N ILE A 2 3.49 56.02 18.03
CA ILE A 2 3.83 55.64 16.66
C ILE A 2 3.28 54.23 16.43
N GLY A 3 2.35 54.12 15.49
CA GLY A 3 1.76 52.86 15.07
C GLY A 3 2.84 51.95 14.50
N ARG A 4 3.02 50.80 15.13
CA ARG A 4 3.93 49.75 14.67
C ARG A 4 3.28 49.12 13.44
N GLU A 5 3.76 49.48 12.25
CA GLU A 5 3.38 48.84 10.99
C GLU A 5 3.64 47.33 11.13
N SER A 6 2.55 46.55 11.16
CA SER A 6 2.60 45.10 11.11
C SER A 6 3.15 44.70 9.74
N ASN A 7 4.36 44.15 9.73
CA ASN A 7 5.04 43.71 8.52
C ASN A 7 4.21 42.63 7.79
N PRO A 8 3.63 42.90 6.61
CA PRO A 8 2.75 41.97 5.89
C PRO A 8 3.49 40.75 5.32
N THR A 9 4.82 40.68 5.46
CA THR A 9 5.61 39.50 5.07
C THR A 9 5.74 38.45 6.18
N GLN A 10 5.21 38.70 7.39
CA GLN A 10 4.99 37.68 8.41
C GLN A 10 3.68 36.89 8.23
N ASP A 11 3.00 37.07 7.10
CA ASP A 11 1.71 36.44 6.85
C ASP A 11 1.82 34.94 6.60
N ILE A 12 1.67 34.23 7.72
CA ILE A 12 0.86 33.03 7.87
C ILE A 12 1.38 31.83 7.08
N LEU A 13 2.44 31.20 7.60
CA LEU A 13 2.92 29.91 7.13
C LEU A 13 2.64 28.85 8.20
N ALA A 14 1.81 27.86 7.88
CA ALA A 14 1.75 26.60 8.63
C ALA A 14 2.56 25.56 7.85
N VAL A 15 3.64 25.06 8.45
CA VAL A 15 4.49 24.03 7.84
C VAL A 15 4.29 22.73 8.59
N LEU A 16 3.72 21.75 7.89
CA LEU A 16 3.69 20.38 8.34
C LEU A 16 4.96 19.71 7.82
N LEU A 17 5.93 19.58 8.73
CA LEU A 17 7.22 18.97 8.40
C LEU A 17 7.08 17.46 8.35
N ALA A 18 7.48 16.92 7.21
CA ALA A 18 7.61 15.50 6.98
C ALA A 18 8.72 14.89 7.84
N SER A 19 8.43 13.77 8.49
CA SER A 19 9.44 12.85 9.01
C SER A 19 9.53 11.65 8.07
N GLY A 20 10.60 11.57 7.25
CA GLY A 20 11.13 10.44 6.46
C GLY A 20 10.21 9.62 5.54
N ARG A 21 8.89 9.67 5.71
CA ARG A 21 7.84 8.82 5.12
C ARG A 21 6.60 9.62 4.73
N THR A 22 6.67 10.95 4.79
CA THR A 22 5.54 11.87 4.66
C THR A 22 5.86 12.95 3.64
N SER A 23 4.85 13.48 2.95
CA SER A 23 5.01 14.66 2.10
C SER A 23 4.83 15.92 2.95
N ALA A 24 5.58 16.97 2.66
CA ALA A 24 5.37 18.27 3.30
C ALA A 24 4.06 18.88 2.78
N LEU A 25 3.23 19.38 3.70
CA LEU A 25 2.10 20.23 3.37
C LEU A 25 2.33 21.62 3.95
N ILE A 26 2.26 22.63 3.09
CA ILE A 26 2.34 24.02 3.49
C ILE A 26 0.97 24.64 3.25
N ILE A 27 0.38 25.20 4.30
CA ILE A 27 -0.88 25.93 4.22
C ILE A 27 -0.61 27.36 4.65
N ALA A 28 -0.99 28.32 3.80
CA ALA A 28 -0.81 29.73 4.05
C ALA A 28 -2.08 30.51 3.67
N GLY A 29 -2.38 31.57 4.43
CA GLY A 29 -3.50 32.47 4.14
C GLY A 29 -4.34 32.85 5.36
N LYS A 30 -5.27 33.79 5.14
CA LYS A 30 -6.16 34.31 6.19
C LYS A 30 -6.97 33.17 6.83
N GLY A 31 -7.03 33.18 8.16
CA GLY A 31 -7.75 32.15 8.93
C GLY A 31 -6.92 30.91 9.25
N ILE A 32 -5.62 30.90 8.94
CA ILE A 32 -4.69 29.86 9.36
C ILE A 32 -3.89 30.35 10.58
N LYS A 33 -3.72 29.47 11.58
CA LYS A 33 -2.85 29.71 12.72
C LYS A 33 -1.40 29.35 12.31
N PRO A 34 -0.42 30.26 12.49
CA PRO A 34 0.96 29.94 12.21
C PRO A 34 1.46 28.90 13.21
N GLY A 35 2.23 27.92 12.74
CA GLY A 35 2.76 26.87 13.60
C GLY A 35 3.31 25.66 12.85
N ARG A 36 4.01 24.81 13.61
CA ARG A 36 4.39 23.46 13.20
C ARG A 36 3.40 22.48 13.83
N TYR A 37 2.83 21.62 13.02
CA TYR A 37 1.80 20.67 13.43
C TYR A 37 2.27 19.23 13.21
N ASP A 38 1.62 18.30 13.91
CA ASP A 38 1.84 16.86 13.78
C ASP A 38 1.40 16.33 12.42
N ALA A 39 1.85 15.13 12.05
CA ALA A 39 1.45 14.48 10.82
C ALA A 39 -0.09 14.36 10.70
N ILE A 40 -0.62 14.79 9.56
CA ILE A 40 -2.04 14.71 9.21
C ILE A 40 -2.26 13.71 8.08
N SER A 41 -3.51 13.30 7.87
CA SER A 41 -3.85 12.49 6.71
C SER A 41 -4.12 13.36 5.49
N ALA A 42 -3.71 12.91 4.29
CA ALA A 42 -4.06 13.57 3.04
C ALA A 42 -5.58 13.69 2.83
N THR A 43 -6.37 12.80 3.45
CA THR A 43 -7.83 12.83 3.42
C THR A 43 -8.44 14.03 4.16
N ASP A 44 -7.69 14.69 5.05
CA ASP A 44 -8.14 15.81 5.86
C ASP A 44 -8.08 17.15 5.09
N ILE A 45 -7.38 17.18 3.95
CA ILE A 45 -7.17 18.39 3.14
C ILE A 45 -8.51 18.90 2.59
N ALA A 46 -9.26 18.05 1.89
CA ALA A 46 -10.52 18.42 1.27
C ALA A 46 -11.57 18.98 2.25
N PRO A 47 -11.90 18.32 3.38
CA PRO A 47 -12.85 18.88 4.35
C PRO A 47 -12.32 20.15 5.01
N THR A 48 -11.01 20.28 5.25
CA THR A 48 -10.40 21.50 5.81
C THR A 48 -10.53 22.69 4.86
N LEU A 49 -10.24 22.48 3.56
CA LEU A 49 -10.41 23.51 2.54
C LEU A 49 -11.88 23.89 2.36
N ALA A 50 -12.81 22.91 2.40
CA ALA A 50 -14.23 23.20 2.34
C ALA A 50 -14.69 24.08 3.52
N ALA A 51 -14.23 23.77 4.73
CA ALA A 51 -14.51 24.56 5.93
C ALA A 51 -13.96 26.00 5.84
N LEU A 52 -12.74 26.17 5.29
CA LEU A 52 -12.11 27.47 5.06
C LEU A 52 -12.84 28.31 4.02
N MET A 53 -13.23 27.70 2.90
CA MET A 53 -13.92 28.39 1.81
C MET A 53 -15.41 28.62 2.08
N GLY A 54 -15.94 28.06 3.17
CA GLY A 54 -17.37 28.15 3.50
C GLY A 54 -18.27 27.38 2.52
N ILE A 55 -17.72 26.42 1.78
CA ILE A 55 -18.49 25.58 0.86
C ILE A 55 -18.93 24.28 1.54
N PRO A 56 -19.95 23.57 1.00
CA PRO A 56 -20.34 22.27 1.52
C PRO A 56 -19.18 21.27 1.53
N ILE A 57 -19.11 20.45 2.58
CA ILE A 57 -18.10 19.40 2.71
C ILE A 57 -18.37 18.32 1.64
N PRO A 58 -17.35 17.88 0.89
CA PRO A 58 -17.55 16.89 -0.17
C PRO A 58 -18.20 15.61 0.37
N THR A 59 -19.20 15.11 -0.34
CA THR A 59 -20.03 13.98 0.11
C THR A 59 -19.24 12.69 0.34
N LYS A 60 -18.11 12.52 -0.36
CA LYS A 60 -17.21 11.36 -0.24
C LYS A 60 -15.97 11.62 0.62
N ALA A 61 -15.85 12.79 1.27
CA ALA A 61 -14.73 13.07 2.15
C ALA A 61 -14.75 12.14 3.38
N GLN A 62 -13.61 11.51 3.66
CA GLN A 62 -13.43 10.64 4.83
C GLN A 62 -12.50 11.24 5.91
N GLY A 63 -11.78 12.32 5.61
CA GLY A 63 -10.94 12.99 6.60
C GLY A 63 -11.72 13.88 7.56
N HIS A 64 -10.99 14.58 8.40
CA HIS A 64 -11.50 15.52 9.40
C HIS A 64 -11.12 16.96 9.06
N ILE A 65 -11.86 17.92 9.60
CA ILE A 65 -11.46 19.33 9.54
C ILE A 65 -10.33 19.53 10.55
N LEU A 66 -9.21 20.11 10.10
CA LEU A 66 -8.04 20.38 10.93
C LEU A 66 -8.23 21.65 11.79
N PHE A 67 -9.21 21.63 12.70
CA PHE A 67 -9.51 22.74 13.60
C PHE A 67 -8.31 23.33 14.37
N PRO A 68 -7.28 22.54 14.78
CA PRO A 68 -6.09 23.11 15.42
C PRO A 68 -5.31 24.09 14.53
N ILE A 69 -5.40 23.94 13.21
CA ILE A 69 -4.73 24.79 12.21
C ILE A 69 -5.59 26.01 11.86
N LEU A 70 -6.91 25.92 12.04
CA LEU A 70 -7.82 27.00 11.68
C LEU A 70 -8.00 28.01 12.81
N ARG A 71 -7.97 29.31 12.47
CA ARG A 71 -8.36 30.44 13.32
C ARG A 71 -9.84 30.71 13.09
N LEU A 72 -10.68 29.95 13.78
CA LEU A 72 -12.15 30.10 13.78
C LEU A 72 -12.65 30.49 15.17
N PRO A 73 -13.65 31.40 15.26
CA PRO A 73 -14.41 31.59 16.49
C PRO A 73 -15.24 30.33 16.83
N GLU A 74 -15.67 30.20 18.08
CA GLU A 74 -16.31 28.97 18.58
C GLU A 74 -17.62 28.62 17.87
N ASP A 75 -18.43 29.63 17.54
CA ASP A 75 -19.66 29.49 16.75
C ASP A 75 -19.36 28.87 15.38
N ARG A 76 -18.41 29.43 14.62
CA ARG A 76 -18.03 28.88 13.31
C ARG A 76 -17.40 27.50 13.42
N LYS A 77 -16.63 27.25 14.49
CA LYS A 77 -16.04 25.93 14.74
C LYS A 77 -17.14 24.87 14.95
N ALA A 78 -18.14 25.18 15.77
CA ALA A 78 -19.31 24.31 16.00
C ALA A 78 -20.13 24.11 14.73
N GLU A 79 -20.43 25.17 13.98
CA GLU A 79 -21.15 25.13 12.71
C GLU A 79 -20.49 24.16 11.72
N LYS A 80 -19.16 24.27 11.53
CA LYS A 80 -18.43 23.38 10.61
C LYS A 80 -18.31 21.95 11.12
N ALA A 81 -18.23 21.74 12.44
CA ALA A 81 -18.25 20.40 13.02
C ALA A 81 -19.60 19.70 12.80
N ILE A 82 -20.72 20.42 12.98
CA ILE A 82 -22.06 19.89 12.71
C ILE A 82 -22.24 19.57 11.22
N ALA A 83 -21.76 20.44 10.33
CA ALA A 83 -21.78 20.18 8.89
C ALA A 83 -21.01 18.88 8.54
N LEU A 84 -19.84 18.67 9.16
CA LEU A 84 -19.06 17.44 8.98
C LEU A 84 -19.80 16.22 9.56
N ALA A 85 -20.39 16.36 10.75
CA ALA A 85 -21.16 15.29 11.39
C ALA A 85 -22.35 14.85 10.53
N ARG A 86 -23.13 15.79 10.00
CA ARG A 86 -24.24 15.50 9.08
C ARG A 86 -23.77 14.80 7.82
N GLN A 87 -22.71 15.31 7.17
CA GLN A 87 -22.10 14.66 6.01
C GLN A 87 -21.67 13.23 6.35
N ARG A 88 -21.05 13.03 7.52
CA ARG A 88 -20.49 11.75 7.92
C ARG A 88 -21.56 10.72 8.27
N VAL A 89 -22.60 11.15 8.99
CA VAL A 89 -23.78 10.33 9.30
C VAL A 89 -24.48 9.88 8.01
N ASN A 90 -24.67 10.79 7.05
CA ASN A 90 -25.27 10.47 5.75
C ASN A 90 -24.42 9.48 4.95
N LEU A 91 -23.09 9.70 4.92
CA LEU A 91 -22.17 8.78 4.27
C LEU A 91 -22.22 7.39 4.93
N ALA A 92 -22.20 7.34 6.26
CA ALA A 92 -22.27 6.09 7.01
C ALA A 92 -23.59 5.35 6.81
N ASP A 93 -24.72 6.05 6.83
CA ASP A 93 -26.05 5.47 6.58
C ASP A 93 -26.13 4.86 5.17
N PHE A 94 -25.78 5.64 4.15
CA PHE A 94 -25.71 5.18 2.77
C PHE A 94 -24.78 3.96 2.63
N TYR A 95 -23.61 4.01 3.25
CA TYR A 95 -22.64 2.93 3.22
C TYR A 95 -23.16 1.64 3.87
N LEU A 96 -23.81 1.76 5.03
CA LEU A 96 -24.36 0.63 5.77
C LEU A 96 -25.56 0.00 5.07
N VAL A 97 -26.46 0.80 4.48
CA VAL A 97 -27.57 0.31 3.67
C VAL A 97 -27.05 -0.52 2.50
N ASN A 98 -26.04 -0.03 1.78
CA ASN A 98 -25.47 -0.76 0.64
C ASN A 98 -24.67 -2.01 1.02
N LEU A 99 -24.04 -2.05 2.20
CA LEU A 99 -23.26 -3.21 2.63
C LEU A 99 -24.06 -4.28 3.37
N ARG A 100 -25.07 -3.88 4.15
CA ARG A 100 -25.77 -4.76 5.10
C ARG A 100 -27.29 -4.78 4.91
N GLY A 101 -27.83 -3.95 4.03
CA GLY A 101 -29.27 -3.75 3.89
C GLY A 101 -29.91 -3.02 5.09
N LYS A 102 -29.11 -2.51 6.03
CA LYS A 102 -29.57 -1.81 7.24
C LYS A 102 -28.76 -0.54 7.42
N GLY A 103 -29.44 0.57 7.69
CA GLY A 103 -28.83 1.87 7.91
C GLY A 103 -28.09 2.00 9.25
N LEU A 104 -27.61 3.22 9.49
CA LEU A 104 -27.00 3.62 10.76
C LEU A 104 -28.06 3.57 11.87
N LYS A 105 -27.63 3.28 13.10
CA LYS A 105 -28.53 3.29 14.27
C LYS A 105 -29.13 4.69 14.46
N GLU A 106 -30.42 4.75 14.80
CA GLU A 106 -31.13 6.01 15.01
C GLU A 106 -30.52 6.89 16.10
N GLY A 107 -29.88 6.31 17.12
CA GLY A 107 -29.16 7.08 18.15
C GLY A 107 -28.08 7.99 17.57
N VAL A 108 -27.25 7.47 16.65
CA VAL A 108 -26.16 8.26 16.02
C VAL A 108 -26.71 9.36 15.13
N LYS A 109 -27.85 9.11 14.45
CA LYS A 109 -28.55 10.14 13.67
C LYS A 109 -29.12 11.21 14.60
N GLY A 110 -29.68 10.80 15.73
CA GLY A 110 -30.18 11.66 16.80
C GLY A 110 -29.10 12.58 17.36
N ASP A 111 -27.91 12.07 17.65
CA ASP A 111 -26.81 12.88 18.21
C ASP A 111 -26.39 14.04 17.29
N ALA A 112 -26.37 13.82 15.97
CA ALA A 112 -26.12 14.89 15.01
C ALA A 112 -27.24 15.94 14.95
N ILE A 113 -28.48 15.55 15.25
CA ILE A 113 -29.63 16.46 15.38
C ILE A 113 -29.54 17.24 16.71
N ILE A 114 -29.22 16.57 17.81
CA ILE A 114 -29.05 17.22 19.13
C ILE A 114 -27.89 18.22 19.08
N ALA A 115 -26.81 17.91 18.37
CA ALA A 115 -25.72 18.87 18.14
C ALA A 115 -26.22 20.14 17.43
N GLN A 116 -27.11 20.00 16.44
CA GLN A 116 -27.74 21.16 15.79
C GLN A 116 -28.63 21.94 16.78
N SER A 117 -29.49 21.27 17.53
CA SER A 117 -30.36 21.93 18.52
C SER A 117 -29.54 22.69 19.56
N SER A 118 -28.41 22.12 20.01
CA SER A 118 -27.48 22.74 20.96
C SER A 118 -26.80 23.99 20.38
N PHE A 119 -26.57 24.00 19.06
CA PHE A 119 -26.04 25.17 18.36
C PHE A 119 -27.07 26.29 18.30
N GLU A 120 -28.33 25.95 18.04
CA GLU A 120 -29.45 26.91 17.95
C GLU A 120 -29.76 27.57 19.30
N THR A 121 -29.52 26.88 20.43
CA THR A 121 -29.64 27.45 21.78
C THR A 121 -28.41 28.24 22.23
N GLY A 122 -27.38 28.37 21.38
CA GLY A 122 -26.16 29.11 21.68
C GLY A 122 -25.10 28.34 22.47
N ASN A 123 -25.30 27.04 22.74
CA ASN A 123 -24.30 26.20 23.40
C ASN A 123 -23.29 25.61 22.39
N TYR A 124 -22.42 26.48 21.86
CA TYR A 124 -21.47 26.10 20.80
C TYR A 124 -20.47 25.01 21.22
N LYS A 125 -20.06 25.00 22.49
CA LYS A 125 -19.12 24.00 23.01
C LYS A 125 -19.76 22.61 23.04
N GLU A 126 -20.96 22.49 23.58
CA GLU A 126 -21.71 21.23 23.59
C GLU A 126 -22.01 20.75 22.17
N ALA A 127 -22.44 21.65 21.30
CA ALA A 127 -22.71 21.35 19.90
C ALA A 127 -21.48 20.78 19.18
N PHE A 128 -20.29 21.34 19.44
CA PHE A 128 -19.02 20.86 18.90
C PHE A 128 -18.65 19.45 19.40
N GLU A 129 -18.78 19.20 20.71
CA GLU A 129 -18.48 17.89 21.31
C GLU A 129 -19.44 16.79 20.81
N LEU A 130 -20.75 17.08 20.76
CA LEU A 130 -21.76 16.16 20.24
C LEU A 130 -21.54 15.85 18.75
N ALA A 131 -21.20 16.87 17.94
CA ALA A 131 -20.85 16.65 16.54
C ALA A 131 -19.64 15.72 16.38
N HIS A 132 -18.60 15.90 17.22
CA HIS A 132 -17.44 15.02 17.22
C HIS A 132 -17.76 13.59 17.65
N LEU A 133 -18.63 13.42 18.63
CA LEU A 133 -19.12 12.11 19.06
C LEU A 133 -19.84 11.41 17.90
N ALA A 134 -20.78 12.09 17.24
CA ALA A 134 -21.52 11.55 16.10
C ALA A 134 -20.59 11.13 14.93
N ILE A 135 -19.57 11.94 14.61
CA ILE A 135 -18.54 11.59 13.61
C ILE A 135 -17.83 10.30 14.00
N LYS A 136 -17.34 10.21 15.24
CA LYS A 136 -16.59 9.07 15.75
C LYS A 136 -17.43 7.79 15.71
N GLU A 137 -18.70 7.86 16.11
CA GLU A 137 -19.61 6.72 16.08
C GLU A 137 -19.95 6.27 14.65
N ALA A 138 -20.19 7.23 13.74
CA ALA A 138 -20.42 6.94 12.33
C ALA A 138 -19.19 6.26 11.69
N ASP A 139 -17.98 6.76 11.95
CA ASP A 139 -16.74 6.16 11.45
C ASP A 139 -16.51 4.76 12.01
N GLN A 140 -16.76 4.54 13.31
CA GLN A 140 -16.68 3.21 13.92
C GLN A 140 -17.70 2.24 13.32
N ALA A 141 -18.92 2.70 13.05
CA ALA A 141 -19.96 1.87 12.43
C ALA A 141 -19.55 1.45 11.01
N MET A 142 -19.03 2.38 10.21
CA MET A 142 -18.49 2.08 8.88
C MET A 142 -17.30 1.13 8.94
N ALA A 143 -16.35 1.35 9.85
CA ALA A 143 -15.17 0.49 10.01
C ALA A 143 -15.56 -0.96 10.37
N LYS A 144 -16.46 -1.15 11.35
CA LYS A 144 -16.99 -2.47 11.73
C LYS A 144 -17.80 -3.11 10.61
N ALA A 145 -18.50 -2.33 9.80
CA ALA A 145 -19.21 -2.85 8.63
C ALA A 145 -18.28 -3.35 7.54
N ARG A 146 -17.26 -2.56 7.22
CA ARG A 146 -16.21 -2.93 6.29
C ARG A 146 -15.49 -4.19 6.73
N GLU A 147 -15.07 -4.28 7.99
CA GLU A 147 -14.35 -5.44 8.51
C GLU A 147 -15.16 -6.73 8.39
N ARG A 148 -16.42 -6.72 8.83
CA ARG A 148 -17.29 -7.90 8.68
C ARG A 148 -17.55 -8.28 7.22
N ALA A 149 -17.71 -7.30 6.33
CA ALA A 149 -17.89 -7.57 4.91
C ALA A 149 -16.64 -8.22 4.29
N ILE A 150 -15.46 -7.76 4.69
CA ILE A 150 -14.17 -8.34 4.28
C ILE A 150 -14.02 -9.76 4.82
N GLU A 151 -14.29 -9.99 6.11
CA GLU A 151 -14.20 -11.32 6.74
C GLU A 151 -15.15 -12.35 6.11
N ALA A 152 -16.39 -11.95 5.81
CA ALA A 152 -17.36 -12.83 5.14
C ALA A 152 -16.87 -13.28 3.75
N GLY A 153 -16.15 -12.42 3.02
CA GLY A 153 -15.57 -12.74 1.72
C GLY A 153 -14.32 -13.61 1.78
N GLN A 154 -13.56 -13.58 2.88
CA GLN A 154 -12.28 -14.27 3.00
C GLN A 154 -12.41 -15.79 2.95
N TRP A 155 -13.43 -16.34 3.61
CA TRP A 155 -13.62 -17.80 3.70
C TRP A 155 -13.91 -18.45 2.35
N HIS A 156 -14.69 -17.78 1.51
CA HIS A 156 -15.02 -18.28 0.16
C HIS A 156 -13.80 -18.30 -0.77
N ARG A 157 -12.80 -17.46 -0.52
CA ARG A 157 -11.59 -17.32 -1.36
C ARG A 157 -10.42 -18.15 -0.87
N LEU A 158 -10.45 -18.56 0.40
CA LEU A 158 -9.37 -19.30 1.04
C LEU A 158 -9.01 -20.59 0.29
N PRO A 159 -9.96 -21.45 -0.16
CA PRO A 159 -9.60 -22.68 -0.87
C PRO A 159 -8.83 -22.41 -2.17
N LEU A 160 -9.26 -21.43 -2.96
CA LEU A 160 -8.59 -21.04 -4.20
C LEU A 160 -7.16 -20.56 -3.93
N VAL A 161 -7.00 -19.68 -2.94
CA VAL A 161 -5.68 -19.14 -2.58
C VAL A 161 -4.77 -20.23 -2.02
N LEU A 162 -5.29 -21.14 -1.20
CA LEU A 162 -4.53 -22.29 -0.69
C LEU A 162 -4.12 -23.25 -1.81
N ILE A 163 -4.97 -23.51 -2.80
CA ILE A 163 -4.61 -24.36 -3.93
C ILE A 163 -3.47 -23.72 -4.72
N ILE A 164 -3.59 -22.44 -5.10
CA ILE A 164 -2.56 -21.74 -5.88
C ILE A 164 -1.26 -21.63 -5.08
N ALA A 165 -1.35 -21.37 -3.78
CA ALA A 165 -0.18 -21.25 -2.92
C ALA A 165 0.49 -22.61 -2.64
N LEU A 166 -0.26 -23.67 -2.34
CA LEU A 166 0.32 -24.93 -1.88
C LEU A 166 0.67 -25.88 -3.02
N LEU A 167 -0.02 -25.84 -4.16
CA LEU A 167 0.18 -26.80 -5.24
C LEU A 167 1.63 -26.87 -5.75
N PRO A 168 2.32 -25.74 -6.06
CA PRO A 168 3.71 -25.80 -6.51
C PRO A 168 4.66 -26.37 -5.44
N LEU A 169 4.38 -26.06 -4.16
CA LEU A 169 5.16 -26.57 -3.03
C LEU A 169 4.96 -28.08 -2.85
N ILE A 170 3.73 -28.57 -2.96
CA ILE A 170 3.42 -30.00 -2.87
C ILE A 170 4.11 -30.76 -4.01
N ILE A 171 4.03 -30.26 -5.26
CA ILE A 171 4.71 -30.88 -6.40
C ILE A 171 6.23 -30.92 -6.16
N ALA A 172 6.82 -29.83 -5.68
CA ALA A 172 8.23 -29.75 -5.34
C ALA A 172 8.63 -30.77 -4.27
N LEU A 173 7.81 -30.94 -3.23
CA LEU A 173 8.03 -31.89 -2.13
C LEU A 173 7.88 -33.35 -2.57
N ILE A 174 6.99 -33.64 -3.52
CA ILE A 174 6.81 -35.00 -4.06
C ILE A 174 8.03 -35.42 -4.88
N GLN A 175 8.63 -34.50 -5.65
CA GLN A 175 9.78 -34.82 -6.50
C GLN A 175 11.04 -35.18 -5.71
N ARG A 176 11.19 -34.71 -4.45
CA ARG A 176 12.32 -35.00 -3.52
C ARG A 176 13.73 -34.88 -4.12
N ARG A 177 13.92 -34.14 -5.21
CA ARG A 177 15.25 -33.94 -5.80
C ARG A 177 16.01 -32.88 -5.00
N PRO A 178 17.30 -33.10 -4.67
CA PRO A 178 18.12 -32.10 -3.96
C PRO A 178 18.20 -30.78 -4.74
N LEU A 179 18.22 -30.87 -6.08
CA LEU A 179 18.15 -29.72 -6.97
C LEU A 179 16.93 -28.84 -6.67
N THR A 180 15.74 -29.41 -6.46
CA THR A 180 14.51 -28.66 -6.19
C THR A 180 14.63 -27.81 -4.91
N ALA A 181 15.29 -28.33 -3.87
CA ALA A 181 15.54 -27.56 -2.65
C ALA A 181 16.47 -26.36 -2.90
N ILE A 182 17.46 -26.51 -3.78
CA ILE A 182 18.40 -25.45 -4.15
C ILE A 182 17.72 -24.39 -5.02
N LEU A 183 16.88 -24.81 -5.98
CA LEU A 183 16.05 -23.90 -6.78
C LEU A 183 15.14 -23.08 -5.87
N PHE A 184 14.49 -23.72 -4.90
CA PHE A 184 13.62 -23.05 -3.92
C PHE A 184 14.40 -22.08 -3.03
N LEU A 185 15.56 -22.48 -2.52
CA LEU A 185 16.44 -21.63 -1.72
C LEU A 185 16.92 -20.40 -2.52
N GLY A 186 17.32 -20.59 -3.78
CA GLY A 186 17.63 -19.51 -4.71
C GLY A 186 16.44 -18.56 -4.89
N GLY A 187 15.23 -19.11 -5.03
CA GLY A 187 13.99 -18.33 -5.12
C GLY A 187 13.75 -17.45 -3.89
N ILE A 188 13.92 -18.00 -2.69
CA ILE A 188 13.80 -17.25 -1.42
C ILE A 188 14.84 -16.13 -1.39
N LEU A 189 16.09 -16.42 -1.73
CA LEU A 189 17.16 -15.43 -1.78
C LEU A 189 16.84 -14.30 -2.77
N SER A 190 16.28 -14.62 -3.94
CA SER A 190 15.86 -13.64 -4.95
C SER A 190 14.79 -12.70 -4.43
N VAL A 191 13.71 -13.23 -3.86
CA VAL A 191 12.62 -12.39 -3.32
C VAL A 191 13.11 -11.55 -2.13
N THR A 192 13.95 -12.12 -1.26
CA THR A 192 14.52 -11.42 -0.11
C THR A 192 15.46 -10.29 -0.54
N LEU A 193 16.33 -10.54 -1.52
CA LEU A 193 17.23 -9.54 -2.07
C LEU A 193 16.46 -8.41 -2.77
N ASN A 194 15.43 -8.75 -3.56
CA ASN A 194 14.57 -7.74 -4.16
C ASN A 194 13.86 -6.88 -3.10
N ALA A 195 13.31 -7.50 -2.05
CA ALA A 195 12.64 -6.79 -0.96
C ALA A 195 13.62 -5.89 -0.18
N TYR A 196 14.86 -6.36 0.04
CA TYR A 196 15.91 -5.58 0.68
C TYR A 196 16.30 -4.34 -0.14
N LEU A 197 16.59 -4.53 -1.43
CA LEU A 197 16.92 -3.43 -2.33
C LEU A 197 15.74 -2.45 -2.50
N PHE A 198 14.50 -2.96 -2.55
CA PHE A 198 13.30 -2.12 -2.58
C PHE A 198 13.21 -1.23 -1.34
N ARG A 199 13.51 -1.78 -0.16
CA ARG A 199 13.46 -1.02 1.10
C ARG A 199 14.55 0.05 1.20
N GLN A 200 15.68 -0.11 0.51
CA GLN A 200 16.71 0.93 0.43
C GLN A 200 16.25 2.12 -0.43
N GLU A 201 15.50 1.86 -1.51
CA GLU A 201 15.00 2.91 -2.40
C GLU A 201 13.70 3.54 -1.89
N CYS A 202 12.84 2.75 -1.24
CA CYS A 202 11.50 3.15 -0.84
C CYS A 202 11.26 2.85 0.65
N SER A 203 11.04 3.89 1.46
CA SER A 203 10.88 3.75 2.91
C SER A 203 9.54 3.12 3.34
N ALA A 204 8.50 3.21 2.50
CA ALA A 204 7.19 2.61 2.73
C ALA A 204 6.39 2.44 1.41
N PRO A 205 5.50 1.43 1.32
CA PRO A 205 4.53 1.35 0.22
C PRO A 205 3.46 2.43 0.40
N SER A 206 3.52 3.45 -0.46
CA SER A 206 2.57 4.57 -0.52
C SER A 206 2.13 4.80 -1.97
N TYR A 207 1.10 5.63 -2.18
CA TYR A 207 0.66 5.98 -3.53
C TYR A 207 1.76 6.70 -4.33
N ASN A 208 2.58 7.52 -3.67
CA ASN A 208 3.74 8.16 -4.29
C ASN A 208 4.79 7.13 -4.74
N THR A 209 4.93 6.06 -3.96
CA THR A 209 5.80 4.92 -4.29
C THR A 209 5.35 4.24 -5.59
N LEU A 210 4.04 4.20 -5.89
CA LEU A 210 3.55 3.63 -7.16
C LEU A 210 4.10 4.39 -8.36
N TYR A 211 4.04 5.73 -8.33
CA TYR A 211 4.58 6.57 -9.41
C TYR A 211 6.09 6.40 -9.57
N GLN A 212 6.82 6.37 -8.46
CA GLN A 212 8.29 6.20 -8.48
C GLN A 212 8.69 4.82 -9.02
N VAL A 213 7.98 3.76 -8.62
CA VAL A 213 8.32 2.38 -9.02
C VAL A 213 7.99 2.10 -10.47
N LEU A 214 6.88 2.62 -10.99
CA LEU A 214 6.42 2.37 -12.36
C LEU A 214 7.33 2.97 -13.43
N SER A 215 8.05 4.05 -13.13
CA SER A 215 8.74 4.87 -14.13
C SER A 215 10.27 4.82 -14.05
N THR A 216 10.87 3.97 -13.22
CA THR A 216 12.31 4.05 -12.95
C THR A 216 13.10 2.86 -13.47
N TRP A 217 14.20 3.18 -14.17
CA TRP A 217 15.28 2.23 -14.50
C TRP A 217 15.81 1.48 -13.27
N GLY A 218 15.72 2.11 -12.07
CA GLY A 218 16.04 1.49 -10.79
C GLY A 218 15.28 0.19 -10.53
N THR A 219 13.97 0.15 -10.79
CA THR A 219 13.13 -1.06 -10.60
C THR A 219 13.59 -2.21 -11.50
N ILE A 220 13.91 -1.93 -12.76
CA ILE A 220 14.39 -2.94 -13.71
C ILE A 220 15.75 -3.46 -13.25
N ARG A 221 16.71 -2.56 -12.99
CA ARG A 221 18.05 -2.92 -12.51
C ARG A 221 17.99 -3.77 -11.24
N ARG A 222 17.17 -3.38 -10.26
CA ARG A 222 16.97 -4.12 -9.01
C ARG A 222 16.42 -5.52 -9.28
N THR A 223 15.40 -5.64 -10.12
CA THR A 223 14.78 -6.92 -10.48
C THR A 223 15.80 -7.83 -11.15
N LEU A 224 16.62 -7.30 -12.06
CA LEU A 224 17.70 -8.06 -12.70
C LEU A 224 18.75 -8.52 -11.67
N ILE A 225 19.26 -7.65 -10.81
CA ILE A 225 20.23 -8.03 -9.78
C ILE A 225 19.65 -9.13 -8.87
N ALA A 226 18.42 -8.92 -8.39
CA ALA A 226 17.76 -9.86 -7.50
C ALA A 226 17.44 -11.20 -8.16
N LEU A 227 17.24 -11.24 -9.49
CA LEU A 227 16.99 -12.46 -10.24
C LEU A 227 18.28 -13.20 -10.58
N PHE A 228 19.29 -12.50 -11.12
CA PHE A 228 20.49 -13.14 -11.68
C PHE A 228 21.54 -13.50 -10.63
N VAL A 229 21.70 -12.71 -9.56
CA VAL A 229 22.71 -13.03 -8.53
C VAL A 229 22.39 -14.36 -7.82
N PRO A 230 21.16 -14.62 -7.34
CA PRO A 230 20.83 -15.89 -6.71
C PRO A 230 20.69 -17.05 -7.70
N ALA A 231 20.52 -16.79 -8.99
CA ALA A 231 20.53 -17.83 -10.03
C ALA A 231 21.90 -18.50 -10.17
N LEU A 232 22.97 -17.85 -9.70
CA LEU A 232 24.30 -18.47 -9.61
C LEU A 232 24.31 -19.68 -8.69
N LEU A 233 23.44 -19.74 -7.68
CA LEU A 233 23.39 -20.86 -6.73
C LEU A 233 23.03 -22.20 -7.42
N PRO A 234 21.87 -22.35 -8.08
CA PRO A 234 21.57 -23.58 -8.81
C PRO A 234 22.53 -23.81 -9.99
N PHE A 235 23.02 -22.74 -10.63
CA PHE A 235 24.00 -22.87 -11.70
C PHE A 235 25.33 -23.49 -11.24
N LEU A 236 25.89 -22.99 -10.12
CA LEU A 236 27.10 -23.54 -9.51
C LEU A 236 26.88 -24.96 -9.00
N TRP A 237 25.71 -25.25 -8.43
CA TRP A 237 25.37 -26.62 -8.03
C TRP A 237 25.43 -27.59 -9.22
N LEU A 238 24.87 -27.21 -10.38
CA LEU A 238 24.92 -28.01 -11.60
C LEU A 238 26.35 -28.23 -12.11
N LEU A 239 27.23 -27.22 -11.95
CA LEU A 239 28.65 -27.35 -12.30
C LEU A 239 29.37 -28.34 -11.38
N VAL A 240 29.06 -28.33 -10.08
CA VAL A 240 29.67 -29.24 -9.09
C VAL A 240 29.20 -30.68 -9.27
N GLU A 241 27.93 -30.89 -9.63
CA GLU A 241 27.37 -32.23 -9.76
C GLU A 241 27.90 -33.00 -10.98
N GLY A 242 28.51 -32.32 -11.95
CA GLY A 242 29.18 -32.93 -13.10
C GLY A 242 28.23 -33.47 -14.18
N GLU A 243 28.76 -33.60 -15.41
CA GLU A 243 28.13 -34.13 -16.64
C GLU A 243 26.61 -33.98 -16.79
N ARG A 244 26.12 -32.74 -16.78
CA ARG A 244 24.75 -32.42 -17.19
C ARG A 244 24.68 -31.92 -18.63
N ASP A 245 23.62 -32.32 -19.32
CA ASP A 245 23.31 -31.82 -20.66
C ASP A 245 22.84 -30.37 -20.60
N LEU A 246 23.03 -29.62 -21.70
CA LEU A 246 22.60 -28.22 -21.80
C LEU A 246 21.09 -28.07 -21.52
N VAL A 247 20.31 -29.08 -21.90
CA VAL A 247 18.86 -29.13 -21.67
C VAL A 247 18.54 -29.18 -20.18
N GLU A 248 19.29 -29.94 -19.38
CA GLU A 248 19.07 -30.01 -17.93
C GLU A 248 19.38 -28.68 -17.24
N VAL A 249 20.41 -27.96 -17.71
CA VAL A 249 20.73 -26.61 -17.21
C VAL A 249 19.59 -25.64 -17.53
N ALA A 250 19.04 -25.71 -18.74
CA ALA A 250 17.90 -24.89 -19.14
C ALA A 250 16.66 -25.19 -18.28
N GLU A 251 16.34 -26.48 -18.08
CA GLU A 251 15.22 -26.93 -17.27
C GLU A 251 15.36 -26.48 -15.81
N ALA A 252 16.55 -26.63 -15.23
CA ALA A 252 16.83 -26.20 -13.87
C ALA A 252 16.65 -24.68 -13.70
N LEU A 253 17.19 -23.87 -14.61
CA LEU A 253 17.06 -22.41 -14.55
C LEU A 253 15.62 -21.94 -14.83
N ALA A 254 14.88 -22.65 -15.69
CA ALA A 254 13.45 -22.43 -15.87
C ALA A 254 12.67 -22.77 -14.58
N GLY A 255 13.02 -23.87 -13.91
CA GLY A 255 12.46 -24.24 -12.61
C GLY A 255 12.74 -23.19 -11.53
N TYR A 256 13.97 -22.67 -11.47
CA TYR A 256 14.32 -21.54 -10.60
C TYR A 256 13.47 -20.30 -10.92
N ALA A 257 13.38 -19.90 -12.19
CA ALA A 257 12.57 -18.78 -12.63
C ALA A 257 11.11 -18.92 -12.19
N LEU A 258 10.52 -20.10 -12.36
CA LEU A 258 9.16 -20.40 -11.90
C LEU A 258 9.01 -20.25 -10.39
N PHE A 259 9.97 -20.73 -9.58
CA PHE A 259 9.95 -20.53 -8.13
C PHE A 259 10.04 -19.06 -7.73
N VAL A 260 10.91 -18.28 -8.39
CA VAL A 260 11.02 -16.84 -8.11
C VAL A 260 9.70 -16.12 -8.42
N VAL A 261 9.09 -16.40 -9.57
CA VAL A 261 7.78 -15.82 -9.95
C VAL A 261 6.69 -16.24 -8.97
N TYR A 262 6.64 -17.52 -8.60
CA TYR A 262 5.69 -18.04 -7.62
C TYR A 262 5.83 -17.36 -6.25
N LEU A 263 7.05 -17.27 -5.71
CA LEU A 263 7.31 -16.63 -4.41
C LEU A 263 6.99 -15.13 -4.46
N THR A 264 7.30 -14.46 -5.57
CA THR A 264 6.96 -13.05 -5.82
C THR A 264 5.45 -12.83 -5.90
N ALA A 265 4.68 -13.83 -6.31
CA ALA A 265 3.22 -13.76 -6.37
C ALA A 265 2.53 -13.95 -5.02
N LEU A 266 3.20 -14.51 -4.00
CA LEU A 266 2.59 -14.78 -2.68
C LEU A 266 1.99 -13.53 -2.02
N PRO A 267 2.64 -12.34 -2.00
CA PRO A 267 2.02 -11.13 -1.47
C PRO A 267 0.77 -10.69 -2.25
N ALA A 268 0.73 -10.90 -3.57
CA ALA A 268 -0.45 -10.63 -4.39
C ALA A 268 -1.59 -11.60 -4.05
N LEU A 269 -1.29 -12.89 -3.84
CA LEU A 269 -2.25 -13.90 -3.39
C LEU A 269 -2.79 -13.60 -1.98
N PHE A 270 -1.94 -13.12 -1.08
CA PHE A 270 -2.38 -12.65 0.23
C PHE A 270 -3.35 -11.47 0.11
N CYS A 271 -3.06 -10.51 -0.76
CA CYS A 271 -3.98 -9.40 -1.03
C CYS A 271 -5.28 -9.87 -1.69
N LEU A 272 -5.23 -10.85 -2.59
CA LEU A 272 -6.40 -11.47 -3.21
C LEU A 272 -7.30 -12.14 -2.16
N TRP A 273 -6.71 -12.85 -1.19
CA TRP A 273 -7.45 -13.42 -0.07
C TRP A 273 -8.13 -12.32 0.76
N ARG A 274 -7.38 -11.28 1.15
CA ARG A 274 -7.85 -10.22 2.05
C ARG A 274 -8.88 -9.29 1.42
N ILE A 275 -8.68 -8.85 0.17
CA ILE A 275 -9.51 -7.83 -0.49
C ILE A 275 -10.45 -8.46 -1.52
N GLY A 276 -9.95 -9.42 -2.30
CA GLY A 276 -10.67 -10.04 -3.41
C GLY A 276 -10.13 -9.63 -4.78
N PHE A 277 -10.79 -10.14 -5.82
CA PHE A 277 -10.43 -9.84 -7.21
C PHE A 277 -11.01 -8.49 -7.68
N THR A 278 -12.24 -8.20 -7.28
CA THR A 278 -12.93 -6.95 -7.62
C THR A 278 -12.88 -5.99 -6.44
N VAL A 279 -12.71 -4.71 -6.74
CA VAL A 279 -12.92 -3.63 -5.75
C VAL A 279 -14.42 -3.60 -5.47
N THR A 280 -14.82 -4.24 -4.38
CA THR A 280 -16.20 -4.16 -3.88
C THR A 280 -16.46 -2.76 -3.29
N TRP A 281 -17.72 -2.47 -2.96
CA TRP A 281 -18.14 -1.22 -2.31
C TRP A 281 -17.27 -0.73 -1.12
N PRO A 282 -16.71 -1.59 -0.26
CA PRO A 282 -15.73 -1.13 0.71
C PRO A 282 -14.40 -0.84 0.02
N LEU A 283 -14.03 0.44 -0.07
CA LEU A 283 -12.66 0.84 -0.42
C LEU A 283 -11.69 0.15 0.55
N PRO A 284 -10.82 -0.74 0.06
CA PRO A 284 -9.85 -1.40 0.91
C PRO A 284 -8.86 -0.37 1.47
N PRO A 285 -8.16 -0.68 2.57
CA PRO A 285 -7.04 0.13 3.00
C PRO A 285 -6.09 0.38 1.82
N LEU A 286 -5.83 1.66 1.52
CA LEU A 286 -4.99 2.07 0.38
C LEU A 286 -3.61 1.42 0.41
N SER A 287 -3.08 1.13 1.60
CA SER A 287 -1.83 0.40 1.80
C SER A 287 -1.87 -1.01 1.20
N LEU A 288 -2.93 -1.78 1.48
CA LEU A 288 -3.09 -3.13 0.94
C LEU A 288 -3.27 -3.12 -0.58
N TYR A 289 -4.02 -2.14 -1.11
CA TYR A 289 -4.16 -1.98 -2.56
C TYR A 289 -2.82 -1.64 -3.23
N SER A 290 -2.03 -0.76 -2.61
CA SER A 290 -0.69 -0.42 -3.10
C SER A 290 0.24 -1.65 -3.08
N VAL A 291 0.18 -2.47 -2.03
CA VAL A 291 0.94 -3.74 -1.96
C VAL A 291 0.49 -4.71 -3.04
N GLN A 292 -0.81 -4.87 -3.26
CA GLN A 292 -1.34 -5.74 -4.32
C GLN A 292 -0.84 -5.32 -5.70
N PHE A 293 -0.95 -4.03 -6.00
CA PHE A 293 -0.50 -3.47 -7.27
C PHE A 293 1.02 -3.66 -7.47
N LEU A 294 1.83 -3.29 -6.47
CA LEU A 294 3.29 -3.46 -6.53
C LEU A 294 3.69 -4.92 -6.71
N SER A 295 2.99 -5.84 -6.04
CA SER A 295 3.27 -7.27 -6.14
C SER A 295 2.94 -7.81 -7.53
N LEU A 296 1.79 -7.43 -8.10
CA LEU A 296 1.42 -7.81 -9.47
C LEU A 296 2.39 -7.24 -10.50
N TRP A 297 2.77 -5.97 -10.34
CA TRP A 297 3.77 -5.33 -11.20
C TRP A 297 5.12 -6.06 -11.12
N GLN A 298 5.56 -6.41 -9.91
CA GLN A 298 6.80 -7.16 -9.71
C GLN A 298 6.72 -8.57 -10.31
N VAL A 299 5.58 -9.27 -10.21
CA VAL A 299 5.38 -10.57 -10.88
C VAL A 299 5.55 -10.44 -12.39
N ILE A 300 4.96 -9.41 -13.01
CA ILE A 300 5.10 -9.15 -14.45
C ILE A 300 6.56 -8.90 -14.81
N LEU A 301 7.23 -7.99 -14.11
CA LEU A 301 8.62 -7.65 -14.38
C LEU A 301 9.56 -8.84 -14.18
N THR A 302 9.43 -9.56 -13.08
CA THR A 302 10.22 -10.75 -12.78
C THR A 302 9.97 -11.85 -13.81
N GLY A 303 8.71 -12.07 -14.20
CA GLY A 303 8.35 -13.05 -15.22
C GLY A 303 9.00 -12.74 -16.58
N LEU A 304 8.90 -11.49 -17.04
CA LEU A 304 9.54 -11.04 -18.28
C LEU A 304 11.09 -11.14 -18.21
N ALA A 305 11.68 -10.70 -17.09
CA ALA A 305 13.12 -10.74 -16.89
C ALA A 305 13.68 -12.16 -16.78
N ALA A 306 12.85 -13.14 -16.41
CA ALA A 306 13.26 -14.53 -16.24
C ALA A 306 13.20 -15.36 -17.54
N LEU A 307 12.47 -14.92 -18.57
CA LEU A 307 12.44 -15.58 -19.88
C LEU A 307 13.82 -15.84 -20.51
N PRO A 308 14.79 -14.89 -20.51
CA PRO A 308 16.11 -15.12 -21.09
C PRO A 308 17.02 -16.02 -20.23
N LEU A 309 16.68 -16.28 -18.97
CA LEU A 309 17.57 -16.92 -18.01
C LEU A 309 18.04 -18.34 -18.43
N PRO A 310 17.15 -19.25 -18.93
CA PRO A 310 17.59 -20.57 -19.39
C PRO A 310 18.58 -20.49 -20.57
N PHE A 311 18.36 -19.56 -21.49
CA PHE A 311 19.21 -19.39 -22.67
C PHE A 311 20.59 -18.84 -22.31
N LEU A 312 20.63 -17.85 -21.42
CA LEU A 312 21.89 -17.29 -20.91
C LEU A 312 22.68 -18.34 -20.13
N GLY A 313 22.01 -19.15 -19.31
CA GLY A 313 22.65 -20.24 -18.58
C GLY A 313 23.20 -21.34 -19.49
N MET A 314 22.45 -21.76 -20.51
CA MET A 314 22.95 -22.71 -21.51
C MET A 314 24.19 -22.18 -22.23
N LEU A 315 24.16 -20.93 -22.67
CA LEU A 315 25.29 -20.30 -23.36
C LEU A 315 26.53 -20.27 -22.44
N LEU A 316 26.37 -19.80 -21.20
CA LEU A 316 27.46 -19.73 -20.24
C LEU A 316 28.02 -21.12 -19.91
N PHE A 317 27.15 -22.11 -19.67
CA PHE A 317 27.56 -23.48 -19.39
C PHE A 317 28.28 -24.11 -20.60
N GLY A 318 27.80 -23.86 -21.82
CA GLY A 318 28.43 -24.32 -23.05
C GLY A 318 29.85 -23.77 -23.23
N ILE A 319 30.04 -22.47 -22.98
CA ILE A 319 31.37 -21.84 -23.02
C ILE A 319 32.30 -22.47 -21.98
N LEU A 320 31.84 -22.65 -20.74
CA LEU A 320 32.63 -23.27 -19.67
C LEU A 320 33.03 -24.72 -20.02
N LYS A 321 32.08 -25.51 -20.58
CA LYS A 321 32.32 -26.90 -20.99
C LYS A 321 33.33 -27.00 -22.13
N VAL A 322 33.26 -26.10 -23.13
CA VAL A 322 34.24 -26.04 -24.22
C VAL A 322 35.62 -25.63 -23.70
N SER A 323 35.69 -24.63 -22.81
CA SER A 323 36.96 -24.20 -22.22
C SER A 323 37.64 -25.32 -21.42
N ALA A 324 36.86 -26.07 -20.63
CA ALA A 324 37.37 -27.21 -19.88
C ALA A 324 37.96 -28.31 -20.79
N ARG A 325 37.32 -28.59 -21.94
CA ARG A 325 37.83 -29.56 -22.93
C ARG A 325 39.12 -29.12 -23.61
N LEU A 326 39.32 -27.80 -23.79
CA LEU A 326 40.53 -27.25 -24.40
C LEU A 326 41.71 -27.17 -23.43
N GLY A 327 41.56 -27.60 -22.18
CA GLY A 327 42.60 -27.48 -21.16
C GLY A 327 42.92 -26.03 -20.78
N VAL A 328 42.08 -25.07 -21.19
CA VAL A 328 42.21 -23.68 -20.77
C VAL A 328 41.65 -23.59 -19.36
N SER A 329 42.53 -23.62 -18.38
CA SER A 329 42.20 -23.32 -16.98
C SER A 329 41.79 -21.85 -16.89
N ILE A 330 40.51 -21.56 -17.16
CA ILE A 330 39.90 -20.31 -16.73
C ILE A 330 39.92 -20.38 -15.20
N LEU A 331 40.82 -19.62 -14.59
CA LEU A 331 40.82 -19.40 -13.16
C LEU A 331 39.48 -18.72 -12.82
N ILE A 332 38.52 -19.48 -12.33
CA ILE A 332 37.25 -18.94 -11.86
C ILE A 332 37.57 -18.18 -10.56
N LEU A 333 37.53 -16.85 -10.66
CA LEU A 333 37.64 -15.88 -9.57
C LEU A 333 36.35 -15.84 -8.75
#